data_AF-A0A3D5HTJ8-F1
#
_entry.id   AF-A0A3D5HTJ8-F1
#
_cell.length_a   1.000
_cell.length_b   1.000
_cell.length_c   1.000
_cell.angle_alpha   90.00
_cell.angle_beta   90.00
_cell.angle_gamma   90.00
#
_symmetry.space_group_name_H-M   'P 1'
#
loop_
_entity.id
_entity.type
_entity.pdbx_description
1 polymer ?
#
loop_
_entity_poly.entity_id
_entity_poly.type
_entity_poly.pdbx_seq_one_letter_code
_entity_poly.pdbx_strand_id
1 'polypeptide(L)'
;MIKGSMMYDQHGRKRKVKKLYTSKKATPNFAKQEAKQFKEASSIPSMPVGEYKVPVDNSYKKEVSKQYTVSIAYNKGAYQVIPKKEVKDIGK
;
A
#
# COMPACT_ATOMS: atom_id res chain seq x y z
N MET A 1 -24.13 10.76 -38.92
CA MET A 1 -25.09 11.56 -38.14
C MET A 1 -25.13 11.00 -36.72
N ILE A 2 -24.71 11.77 -35.71
CA ILE A 2 -24.69 11.30 -34.31
C ILE A 2 -26.12 11.44 -33.76
N LYS A 3 -26.81 10.33 -33.47
CA LYS A 3 -28.20 10.31 -33.00
C LYS A 3 -28.25 9.83 -31.54
N GLY A 4 -29.03 10.50 -30.70
CA GLY A 4 -29.23 10.12 -29.29
C GLY A 4 -28.20 10.68 -28.29
N SER A 5 -27.23 11.47 -28.75
CA SER A 5 -26.27 12.13 -27.85
C SER A 5 -26.83 13.46 -27.33
N MET A 6 -26.81 13.66 -26.02
CA MET A 6 -27.19 14.94 -25.39
C MET A 6 -26.24 16.10 -25.72
N MET A 7 -25.07 15.81 -26.30
CA MET A 7 -24.03 16.79 -26.67
C MET A 7 -24.22 17.37 -28.07
N TYR A 8 -25.06 16.78 -28.91
CA TYR A 8 -25.25 17.17 -30.31
C TYR A 8 -26.73 17.44 -30.61
N ASP A 9 -27.02 18.32 -31.57
CA ASP A 9 -28.37 18.56 -32.06
C ASP A 9 -28.79 17.49 -33.09
N GLN A 10 -30.04 17.56 -33.55
CA GLN A 10 -30.58 16.63 -34.56
C GLN A 10 -29.83 16.67 -35.91
N HIS A 11 -29.04 17.71 -36.14
CA HIS A 11 -28.21 17.90 -37.34
C HIS A 11 -26.72 17.58 -37.08
N GLY A 12 -26.38 17.08 -35.89
CA GLY A 12 -25.00 16.71 -35.51
C GLY A 12 -24.11 17.89 -35.13
N ARG A 13 -24.64 19.10 -34.89
CA ARG A 13 -23.87 20.25 -34.41
C ARG A 13 -23.67 20.16 -32.89
N LYS A 14 -22.48 20.51 -32.42
CA LYS A 14 -22.13 20.46 -31.00
C LYS A 14 -22.90 21.53 -30.21
N ARG A 15 -23.65 21.11 -29.19
CA ARG A 15 -24.46 22.00 -28.34
C ARG A 15 -23.61 22.58 -27.20
N LYS A 16 -23.85 23.85 -26.84
CA LYS A 16 -23.20 24.50 -25.68
C LYS A 16 -23.94 24.14 -24.38
N VAL A 17 -23.69 22.95 -23.86
CA VAL A 17 -24.38 22.41 -22.68
C VAL A 17 -23.49 22.44 -21.43
N LYS A 18 -23.37 23.62 -20.82
CA LYS A 18 -22.44 23.87 -19.70
C LYS A 18 -22.75 23.11 -18.40
N LYS A 19 -23.98 22.64 -18.20
CA LYS A 19 -24.49 22.11 -16.92
C LYS A 19 -24.98 20.65 -16.97
N LEU A 20 -24.88 19.96 -18.11
CA LEU A 20 -25.43 18.60 -18.25
C LEU A 20 -24.64 17.55 -17.47
N TYR A 21 -23.34 17.76 -17.26
CA TYR A 21 -22.46 16.84 -16.53
C TYR A 21 -21.92 17.42 -15.23
N THR A 22 -22.43 18.58 -14.79
CA THR A 22 -22.02 19.16 -13.51
C THR A 22 -22.68 18.37 -12.40
N SER A 23 -21.94 17.42 -11.81
CA SER A 23 -22.38 16.73 -10.61
C SER A 23 -22.39 17.70 -9.43
N LYS A 24 -23.41 17.60 -8.57
CA LYS A 24 -23.40 18.30 -7.28
C LYS A 24 -22.51 17.51 -6.34
N LYS A 25 -21.64 18.21 -5.60
CA LYS A 25 -20.82 17.57 -4.56
C LYS A 25 -21.73 17.15 -3.41
N ALA A 26 -21.56 15.92 -2.91
CA ALA A 26 -22.27 15.46 -1.72
C ALA A 26 -21.77 16.23 -0.49
N THR A 27 -22.70 16.63 0.38
CA THR A 27 -22.37 17.19 1.69
C THR A 27 -22.12 16.05 2.66
N PRO A 28 -20.91 15.93 3.26
CA PRO A 28 -20.65 14.89 4.26
C PRO A 28 -21.49 15.12 5.51
N ASN A 29 -22.06 14.04 6.06
CA ASN A 29 -22.77 14.07 7.33
C ASN A 29 -21.77 13.83 8.47
N PHE A 30 -21.32 14.90 9.12
CA PHE A 30 -20.43 14.81 10.27
C PHE A 30 -21.25 14.59 11.55
N ALA A 31 -21.42 13.32 11.96
CA ALA A 31 -21.96 12.98 13.26
C ALA A 31 -20.87 13.14 14.35
N LYS A 32 -21.27 13.59 15.55
CA LYS A 32 -20.36 13.70 16.70
C LYS A 32 -19.94 12.29 17.14
N GLN A 33 -18.63 12.04 17.21
CA GLN A 33 -18.12 10.78 17.73
C GLN A 33 -18.37 10.69 19.24
N GLU A 34 -18.90 9.56 19.72
CA GLU A 34 -19.07 9.31 21.15
C GLU A 34 -17.71 9.08 21.83
N ALA A 35 -17.64 9.44 23.11
CA ALA A 35 -16.46 9.18 23.93
C ALA A 35 -16.35 7.66 24.16
N LYS A 36 -15.18 7.10 23.84
CA LYS A 36 -14.91 5.68 24.11
C LYS A 36 -14.87 5.45 25.62
N GLN A 37 -15.70 4.52 26.10
CA GLN A 37 -15.62 4.03 27.46
C GLN A 37 -14.47 3.02 27.55
N PHE A 38 -13.41 3.39 28.26
CA PHE A 38 -12.30 2.47 28.52
C PHE A 38 -12.63 1.66 29.77
N LYS A 39 -12.39 0.35 29.73
CA LYS A 39 -12.50 -0.51 30.92
C LYS A 39 -11.30 -0.26 31.83
N GLU A 40 -11.54 -0.34 33.14
CA GLU A 40 -10.48 -0.27 34.15
C GLU A 40 -9.40 -1.34 33.90
N ALA A 41 -8.14 -0.96 34.05
CA ALA A 41 -6.98 -1.80 33.74
C ALA A 41 -6.94 -3.09 34.58
N SER A 42 -7.53 -3.08 35.78
CA SER A 42 -7.67 -4.26 36.65
C SER A 42 -8.49 -5.40 36.02
N SER A 43 -9.38 -5.09 35.07
CA SER A 43 -10.19 -6.10 34.37
C SER A 43 -9.46 -6.81 33.21
N ILE A 44 -8.26 -6.34 32.86
CA ILE A 44 -7.44 -6.87 31.76
C ILE A 44 -6.08 -7.24 32.36
N PRO A 45 -5.88 -8.49 32.83
CA PRO A 45 -4.61 -8.90 33.41
C PRO A 45 -3.50 -8.75 32.37
N SER A 46 -2.38 -8.13 32.75
CA SER A 46 -1.17 -8.07 31.93
C SER A 46 -0.51 -9.45 31.84
N MET A 47 0.31 -9.65 30.81
CA MET A 47 1.14 -10.85 30.71
C MET A 47 2.07 -10.91 31.93
N PRO A 48 2.16 -12.05 32.65
CA PRO A 48 3.06 -12.17 33.78
C PRO A 48 4.51 -11.94 33.33
N VAL A 49 5.29 -11.27 34.17
CA VAL A 49 6.71 -11.07 33.92
C VAL A 49 7.40 -12.43 34.03
N GLY A 50 7.69 -13.05 32.89
CA GLY A 50 8.47 -14.27 32.83
C GLY A 50 9.94 -14.02 33.14
N GLU A 51 10.70 -15.10 33.36
CA GLU A 51 12.15 -15.02 33.54
C GLU A 51 12.83 -14.34 32.34
N TYR A 52 13.79 -13.46 32.65
CA TYR A 52 14.56 -12.78 31.62
C TYR A 52 15.38 -13.79 30.81
N LYS A 53 15.18 -13.79 29.48
CA LYS A 53 15.98 -14.56 28.54
C LYS A 53 16.94 -13.62 27.82
N VAL A 54 18.23 -13.91 27.91
CA VAL A 54 19.26 -13.16 27.18
C VAL A 54 18.98 -13.29 25.67
N PRO A 55 18.86 -12.18 24.92
CA PRO A 55 18.67 -12.25 23.48
C PRO A 55 19.91 -12.87 22.82
N VAL A 56 19.69 -13.77 21.87
CA VAL A 56 20.78 -14.37 21.07
C VAL A 56 21.45 -13.27 20.25
N ASP A 57 22.78 -13.17 20.34
CA ASP A 57 23.53 -12.24 19.49
C ASP A 57 23.47 -12.70 18.03
N ASN A 58 23.01 -11.79 17.17
CA ASN A 58 22.86 -11.98 15.73
C ASN A 58 23.71 -10.97 14.94
N SER A 59 24.66 -10.28 15.59
CA SER A 59 25.59 -9.32 14.99
C SER A 59 26.31 -9.89 13.76
N TYR A 60 26.82 -11.12 13.85
CA TYR A 60 27.52 -11.82 12.76
C TYR A 60 26.66 -11.99 11.50
N LYS A 61 25.34 -12.17 11.64
CA LYS A 61 24.42 -12.30 10.49
C LYS A 61 24.41 -11.05 9.64
N LYS A 62 24.59 -9.86 10.25
CA LYS A 62 24.68 -8.60 9.53
C LYS A 62 25.99 -8.51 8.74
N GLU A 63 27.09 -9.00 9.30
CA GLU A 63 28.39 -9.00 8.62
C GLU A 63 28.39 -9.93 7.41
N VAL A 64 27.86 -11.14 7.56
CA VAL A 64 27.71 -12.11 6.47
C VAL A 64 26.75 -11.58 5.40
N SER A 65 25.59 -11.04 5.79
CA SER A 65 24.61 -10.51 4.83
C SER A 65 25.16 -9.37 3.95
N LYS A 66 26.16 -8.60 4.43
CA LYS A 66 26.80 -7.55 3.63
C LYS A 66 27.58 -8.09 2.43
N GLN A 67 27.93 -9.37 2.39
CA GLN A 67 28.68 -9.98 1.28
C GLN A 67 27.78 -10.36 0.10
N TYR A 68 26.47 -10.39 0.30
CA TYR A 68 25.49 -10.82 -0.67
C TYR A 68 24.54 -9.68 -1.06
N THR A 69 23.88 -9.83 -2.20
CA THR A 69 22.77 -8.98 -2.64
C THR A 69 21.67 -9.83 -3.25
N VAL A 70 20.47 -9.26 -3.30
CA VAL A 70 19.30 -9.89 -3.90
C VAL A 70 19.20 -9.43 -5.35
N SER A 71 19.15 -10.37 -6.30
CA SER A 71 19.06 -10.10 -7.74
C SER A 71 17.76 -10.64 -8.35
N ILE A 72 17.38 -10.07 -9.50
CA ILE A 72 16.22 -10.52 -10.29
C ILE A 72 16.65 -11.73 -11.11
N ALA A 73 15.87 -12.82 -11.05
CA ALA A 73 16.11 -13.99 -11.89
C ALA A 73 15.77 -13.70 -13.36
N TYR A 74 16.69 -14.04 -14.27
CA TYR A 74 16.58 -13.76 -15.72
C TYR A 74 15.30 -14.34 -16.36
N ASN A 75 14.75 -15.44 -15.82
CA ASN A 75 13.65 -16.18 -16.44
C ASN A 75 12.43 -16.40 -15.52
N LYS A 76 11.90 -15.32 -14.93
CA LYS A 76 10.61 -15.30 -14.17
C LYS A 76 10.56 -16.27 -12.96
N GLY A 77 11.61 -16.27 -12.15
CA GLY A 77 11.66 -16.96 -10.84
C GLY A 77 11.65 -16.00 -9.66
N ALA A 78 11.64 -16.56 -8.43
CA ALA A 78 11.85 -15.80 -7.20
C ALA A 78 13.23 -15.11 -7.19
N TYR A 79 13.41 -14.14 -6.29
CA TYR A 79 14.69 -13.46 -6.10
C TYR A 79 15.81 -14.42 -5.73
N GLN A 80 17.00 -14.21 -6.29
CA GLN A 80 18.19 -15.01 -5.98
C GLN A 80 19.15 -14.23 -5.08
N VAL A 81 19.77 -14.91 -4.12
CA VAL A 81 20.87 -14.35 -3.34
C VAL A 81 22.18 -14.63 -4.07
N ILE A 82 22.91 -13.57 -4.40
CA ILE A 82 24.18 -13.65 -5.14
C ILE A 82 25.31 -12.96 -4.37
N PRO A 83 26.57 -13.41 -4.53
CA PRO A 83 27.74 -12.70 -4.01
C PRO A 83 27.89 -11.33 -4.65
N LYS A 84 28.36 -10.33 -3.88
CA LYS A 84 28.61 -8.97 -4.39
C LYS A 84 29.59 -8.89 -5.57
N LYS A 85 30.46 -9.89 -5.74
CA LYS A 85 31.44 -9.95 -6.84
C LYS A 85 30.78 -10.17 -8.20
N GLU A 86 29.64 -10.86 -8.23
CA GLU A 86 28.95 -11.33 -9.43
C GLU A 86 27.80 -10.38 -9.86
N VAL A 87 27.69 -9.22 -9.22
CA VAL A 87 26.60 -8.27 -9.45
C VAL A 87 26.60 -7.70 -10.88
N LYS A 88 27.77 -7.65 -11.53
CA LYS A 88 27.91 -7.17 -12.91
C LYS A 88 27.35 -8.14 -13.95
N ASP A 89 27.19 -9.41 -13.58
CA ASP A 89 26.75 -10.48 -14.47
C ASP A 89 25.24 -10.76 -14.34
N ILE A 90 24.52 -10.00 -13.49
CA ILE A 90 23.07 -10.11 -13.34
C ILE A 90 22.37 -9.70 -14.64
N GLY A 91 21.60 -10.62 -15.21
CA GLY A 91 20.70 -10.32 -16.32
C GLY A 91 21.39 -10.14 -17.68
N LYS A 92 22.65 -10.56 -17.79
CA LYS A 92 23.37 -10.72 -19.04
C LYS A 92 22.96 -12.03 -19.71
#